data_AF-A0A1H6CC35-F1
#
_entry.id   AF-A0A1H6CC35-F1
#
_cell.length_a   1.000
_cell.length_b   1.000
_cell.length_c   1.000
_cell.angle_alpha   90.00
_cell.angle_beta   90.00
_cell.angle_gamma   90.00
#
_symmetry.space_group_name_H-M   'P 1'
#
loop_
_entity.id
_entity.type
_entity.pdbx_description
1 polymer ?
#
loop_
_entity_poly.entity_id
_entity_poly.type
_entity_poly.pdbx_seq_one_letter_code
_entity_poly.pdbx_strand_id
1 'polypeptide(L)'
;MELSQHERLTLVKYALNVLDGWGASNIQTEAILELSEEQHARLKVAPARVPIGSSTLERVHLIVEIDGLLRTAFESSHFINNFINVRSNSSTFNGYAPIEHIERGDITSLKRLKQCAKEMARAAESDNFD
;
A
#
# COMPACT_ATOMS: atom_id res chain seq x y z
N MET A 1 -2.82 -8.94 19.27
CA MET A 1 -4.26 -9.20 19.09
C MET A 1 -4.41 -10.04 17.84
N GLU A 2 -5.03 -11.21 17.92
CA GLU A 2 -5.46 -11.91 16.70
C GLU A 2 -6.69 -11.17 16.14
N LEU A 3 -6.53 -10.59 14.95
CA LEU A 3 -7.64 -9.95 14.24
C LEU A 3 -8.66 -11.01 13.85
N SER A 4 -9.95 -10.74 14.10
CA SER A 4 -11.05 -11.57 13.62
C SER A 4 -11.07 -11.60 12.09
N GLN A 5 -11.64 -12.66 11.50
CA GLN A 5 -11.73 -12.78 10.05
C GLN A 5 -12.42 -11.57 9.41
N HIS A 6 -13.43 -10.99 10.07
CA HIS A 6 -14.11 -9.80 9.59
C HIS A 6 -13.19 -8.58 9.53
N GLU A 7 -12.38 -8.35 10.57
CA GLU A 7 -11.40 -7.25 10.59
C GLU A 7 -10.32 -7.42 9.52
N ARG A 8 -9.83 -8.65 9.32
CA ARG A 8 -8.87 -8.96 8.25
C ARG A 8 -9.44 -8.60 6.88
N LEU A 9 -10.70 -8.93 6.63
CA LEU A 9 -11.37 -8.61 5.36
C LEU A 9 -11.61 -7.11 5.16
N THR A 10 -11.93 -6.39 6.23
CA THR A 10 -12.03 -4.92 6.19
C THR A 10 -10.71 -4.28 5.81
N LEU A 11 -9.60 -4.74 6.41
CA LEU A 11 -8.26 -4.25 6.09
C LEU A 11 -7.87 -4.57 4.63
N VAL A 12 -8.17 -5.78 4.15
CA VAL A 12 -7.91 -6.17 2.76
C VAL A 12 -8.69 -5.25 1.81
N LYS A 13 -9.98 -5.02 2.06
CA LYS A 13 -10.78 -4.09 1.23
C LYS A 13 -10.22 -2.67 1.25
N TYR A 14 -9.75 -2.19 2.40
CA TYR A 14 -9.12 -0.89 2.50
C TYR A 14 -7.84 -0.84 1.64
N ALA A 15 -6.94 -1.82 1.77
CA ALA A 15 -5.72 -1.90 0.98
C ALA A 15 -6.00 -1.99 -0.53
N LEU A 16 -7.03 -2.73 -0.95
CA LEU A 16 -7.47 -2.77 -2.34
C LEU A 16 -7.90 -1.38 -2.84
N ASN A 17 -8.68 -0.64 -2.05
CA ASN A 17 -9.09 0.72 -2.43
C ASN A 17 -7.91 1.71 -2.48
N VAL A 18 -6.92 1.55 -1.59
CA VAL A 18 -5.69 2.37 -1.61
C VAL A 18 -4.91 2.08 -2.89
N LEU A 19 -4.69 0.80 -3.22
CA LEU A 19 -3.98 0.38 -4.42
C LEU A 19 -4.70 0.83 -5.70
N ASP A 20 -6.03 0.72 -5.73
CA ASP A 20 -6.86 1.25 -6.83
C ASP A 20 -6.74 2.77 -6.94
N GLY A 21 -6.77 3.49 -5.82
CA GLY A 21 -6.57 4.94 -5.77
C GLY A 21 -5.19 5.35 -6.28
N TRP A 22 -4.16 4.54 -6.01
CA TRP A 22 -2.81 4.72 -6.54
C TRP A 22 -2.67 4.35 -8.01
N GLY A 23 -3.67 3.72 -8.62
CA GLY A 23 -3.66 3.32 -10.03
C GLY A 23 -3.05 1.94 -10.29
N ALA A 24 -2.91 1.09 -9.28
CA ALA A 24 -2.43 -0.27 -9.45
C ALA A 24 -3.45 -1.13 -10.19
N SER A 25 -3.00 -1.85 -11.22
CA SER A 25 -3.84 -2.83 -11.92
C SER A 25 -4.16 -4.05 -11.05
N ASN A 26 -5.16 -4.84 -11.44
CA ASN A 26 -5.54 -6.07 -10.74
C ASN A 26 -4.34 -7.04 -10.59
N ILE A 27 -3.52 -7.18 -11.64
CA ILE A 27 -2.36 -8.08 -11.66
C ILE A 27 -1.29 -7.59 -10.67
N GLN A 28 -1.03 -6.28 -10.65
CA GLN A 28 -0.07 -5.69 -9.69
C GLN A 28 -0.58 -5.82 -8.27
N THR A 29 -1.88 -5.63 -8.05
CA THR A 29 -2.52 -5.76 -6.74
C THR A 29 -2.42 -7.20 -6.21
N GLU A 30 -2.67 -8.19 -7.06
CA GLU A 30 -2.49 -9.60 -6.75
C GLU A 30 -1.03 -9.91 -6.36
N ALA A 31 -0.07 -9.40 -7.12
CA ALA A 31 1.35 -9.56 -6.82
C ALA A 31 1.75 -8.87 -5.50
N ILE A 32 1.30 -7.62 -5.28
CA ILE A 32 1.61 -6.81 -4.08
C ILE A 32 1.08 -7.50 -2.81
N LEU A 33 -0.17 -7.95 -2.84
CA LEU A 33 -0.84 -8.57 -1.69
C LEU A 33 -0.58 -10.07 -1.59
N GLU A 34 0.12 -10.67 -2.55
CA GLU A 34 0.34 -12.12 -2.64
C GLU A 34 -0.99 -12.88 -2.61
N LEU A 35 -1.94 -12.40 -3.42
CA LEU A 35 -3.24 -13.00 -3.62
C LEU A 35 -3.23 -13.82 -4.91
N SER A 36 -3.79 -15.02 -4.87
CA SER A 36 -4.11 -15.75 -6.11
C SER A 36 -5.26 -15.05 -6.84
N GLU A 37 -5.28 -15.14 -8.17
CA GLU A 37 -6.37 -14.64 -9.02
C GLU A 37 -7.75 -15.12 -8.52
N GLU A 38 -7.84 -16.38 -8.10
CA GLU A 38 -9.04 -16.96 -7.49
C GLU A 38 -9.43 -16.31 -6.16
N GLN A 39 -8.46 -15.99 -5.29
CA GLN A 39 -8.72 -15.29 -4.04
C GLN A 39 -9.18 -13.86 -4.31
N HIS A 40 -8.55 -13.17 -5.26
CA HIS A 40 -8.93 -11.81 -5.64
C HIS A 40 -10.35 -11.76 -6.25
N ALA A 41 -10.67 -12.66 -7.16
CA ALA A 41 -12.02 -12.79 -7.72
C ALA A 41 -13.06 -13.12 -6.63
N ARG A 42 -12.74 -14.04 -5.71
CA ARG A 42 -13.61 -14.37 -4.58
C ARG A 42 -13.75 -13.23 -3.58
N LEU A 43 -12.73 -12.38 -3.40
CA LEU A 43 -12.84 -11.19 -2.56
C LEU A 43 -13.85 -10.19 -3.13
N LYS A 44 -14.00 -10.13 -4.45
CA LYS A 44 -15.00 -9.28 -5.13
C LYS A 44 -16.42 -9.84 -5.00
N VAL A 45 -16.59 -11.16 -5.04
CA VAL A 45 -17.91 -11.81 -5.02
C VAL A 45 -18.39 -12.20 -3.61
N ALA A 46 -17.54 -12.82 -2.81
CA ALA A 46 -17.87 -13.38 -1.49
C ALA A 46 -16.68 -13.30 -0.50
N PRO A 47 -16.29 -12.09 -0.07
CA PRO A 47 -15.09 -11.87 0.75
C PRO A 47 -15.14 -12.61 2.10
N ALA A 48 -16.32 -12.77 2.70
CA ALA A 48 -16.52 -13.43 4.00
C ALA A 48 -15.98 -14.87 4.07
N ARG A 49 -15.76 -15.53 2.94
CA ARG A 49 -15.32 -16.94 2.86
C ARG A 49 -13.86 -17.09 2.42
N VAL A 50 -13.15 -15.99 2.14
CA VAL A 50 -11.77 -16.05 1.66
C VAL A 50 -10.81 -16.19 2.85
N PRO A 51 -10.02 -17.27 2.94
CA PRO A 51 -8.98 -17.37 3.95
C PRO A 51 -7.86 -16.38 3.62
N ILE A 52 -7.59 -15.47 4.56
CA ILE A 52 -6.46 -14.52 4.46
C ILE A 52 -5.29 -15.11 5.26
N GLY A 53 -4.21 -15.43 4.56
CA GLY A 53 -2.97 -15.89 5.17
C GLY A 53 -2.25 -14.79 5.95
N SER A 54 -1.34 -15.19 6.82
CA SER A 54 -0.51 -14.25 7.59
C SER A 54 0.38 -13.37 6.70
N SER A 55 0.97 -13.92 5.63
CA SER A 55 1.78 -13.14 4.67
C SER A 55 0.97 -12.02 3.99
N THR A 56 -0.21 -12.37 3.46
CA THR A 56 -1.14 -11.40 2.87
C THR A 56 -1.53 -10.32 3.87
N LEU A 57 -1.82 -10.70 5.12
CA LEU A 57 -2.21 -9.75 6.15
C LEU A 57 -1.06 -8.80 6.52
N GLU A 58 0.18 -9.28 6.57
CA GLU A 58 1.37 -8.44 6.79
C GLU A 58 1.51 -7.40 5.66
N ARG A 59 1.35 -7.82 4.40
CA ARG A 59 1.40 -6.93 3.23
C ARG A 59 0.28 -5.89 3.24
N VAL A 60 -0.95 -6.32 3.56
CA VAL A 60 -2.10 -5.42 3.74
C VAL A 60 -1.81 -4.38 4.82
N HIS A 61 -1.25 -4.80 5.95
CA HIS A 61 -0.92 -3.89 7.04
C HIS A 61 0.13 -2.86 6.62
N LEU A 62 1.16 -3.28 5.87
CA LEU A 62 2.16 -2.37 5.31
C LEU A 62 1.52 -1.32 4.39
N ILE A 63 0.61 -1.71 3.50
CA ILE A 63 -0.10 -0.77 2.61
C ILE A 63 -0.93 0.24 3.41
N VAL A 64 -1.70 -0.24 4.40
CA VAL A 64 -2.52 0.62 5.27
C VAL A 64 -1.65 1.63 6.02
N GLU A 65 -0.50 1.19 6.56
CA GLU A 65 0.45 2.08 7.23
C GLU A 65 1.09 3.09 6.26
N ILE A 66 1.46 2.67 5.04
CA ILE A 66 2.00 3.57 4.02
C ILE A 66 0.98 4.66 3.69
N ASP A 67 -0.27 4.30 3.42
CA ASP A 67 -1.33 5.27 3.14
C ASP A 67 -1.55 6.23 4.31
N GLY A 68 -1.57 5.72 5.55
CA GLY A 68 -1.66 6.56 6.75
C GLY A 68 -0.51 7.57 6.86
N LEU A 69 0.74 7.12 6.68
CA LEU A 69 1.93 7.99 6.71
C LEU A 69 1.91 9.03 5.58
N LEU A 70 1.51 8.62 4.36
CA LEU A 70 1.38 9.53 3.23
C LEU A 70 0.29 10.57 3.47
N ARG A 71 -0.84 10.22 4.08
CA ARG A 71 -1.88 11.18 4.47
C ARG A 71 -1.42 12.14 5.55
N THR A 72 -0.53 11.73 6.44
CA THR A 72 0.11 12.64 7.41
C THR A 72 1.06 13.60 6.70
N ALA A 73 1.84 13.11 5.72
CA ALA A 73 2.79 13.91 4.97
C ALA A 73 2.14 14.84 3.93
N PHE A 74 1.00 14.44 3.37
CA PHE A 74 0.32 15.11 2.27
C PHE A 74 -1.16 15.33 2.61
N GLU A 75 -1.59 16.59 2.67
CA GLU A 75 -2.97 16.97 3.00
C GLU A 75 -4.00 16.56 1.93
N SER A 76 -3.57 16.29 0.69
CA SER A 76 -4.47 15.96 -0.42
C SER A 76 -4.05 14.68 -1.14
N SER A 77 -5.04 13.83 -1.45
CA SER A 77 -4.89 12.59 -2.22
C SER A 77 -4.24 12.78 -3.59
N HIS A 78 -4.39 13.97 -4.18
CA HIS A 78 -3.70 14.34 -5.41
C HIS A 78 -2.17 14.27 -5.27
N PHE A 79 -1.60 14.80 -4.17
CA PHE A 79 -0.15 14.76 -3.94
C PHE A 79 0.36 13.34 -3.67
N ILE A 80 -0.44 12.53 -2.96
CA ILE A 80 -0.15 11.11 -2.72
C ILE A 80 -0.07 10.36 -4.06
N ASN A 81 -1.08 10.53 -4.92
CA ASN A 81 -1.09 9.89 -6.23
C ASN A 81 0.04 10.39 -7.13
N ASN A 82 0.36 11.68 -7.06
CA ASN A 82 1.49 12.24 -7.80
C ASN A 82 2.80 11.64 -7.29
N PHE A 83 3.00 11.50 -5.97
CA PHE A 83 4.19 10.85 -5.42
C PHE A 83 4.32 9.38 -5.83
N ILE A 84 3.21 8.62 -5.76
CA ILE A 84 3.21 7.19 -6.07
C ILE A 84 3.44 6.91 -7.57
N ASN A 85 2.91 7.77 -8.46
CA ASN A 85 2.95 7.57 -9.91
C ASN A 85 4.08 8.34 -10.62
N VAL A 86 4.62 9.41 -10.02
CA VAL A 86 5.69 10.18 -10.64
C VAL A 86 7.03 9.49 -10.41
N ARG A 87 7.75 9.28 -11.51
CA ARG A 87 9.13 8.81 -11.48
C ARG A 87 9.99 9.77 -10.67
N SER A 88 10.56 9.25 -9.60
CA SER A 88 11.46 10.01 -8.77
C SER A 88 12.89 9.74 -9.20
N ASN A 89 13.60 10.79 -9.63
CA ASN A 89 15.05 10.74 -9.83
C ASN A 89 15.85 10.71 -8.52
N SER A 90 15.18 10.54 -7.38
CA SER A 90 15.88 10.27 -6.13
C SER A 90 16.63 8.95 -6.23
N SER A 91 17.81 8.91 -5.62
CA SER A 91 18.62 7.69 -5.45
C SER A 91 17.86 6.55 -4.76
N THR A 92 16.76 6.87 -4.08
CA THR A 92 15.91 5.91 -3.38
C THR A 92 15.09 5.04 -4.31
N PHE A 93 14.57 5.60 -5.42
CA PHE A 93 13.77 4.87 -6.40
C PHE A 93 14.50 4.67 -7.74
N ASN A 94 15.75 5.13 -7.85
CA ASN A 94 16.65 4.86 -8.97
C ASN A 94 16.02 5.25 -10.34
N GLY A 95 15.23 6.33 -10.36
CA GLY A 95 14.55 6.83 -11.57
C GLY A 95 13.18 6.23 -11.86
N TYR A 96 12.69 5.28 -11.06
CA TYR A 96 11.36 4.68 -11.21
C TYR A 96 10.33 5.31 -10.26
N ALA A 97 9.06 5.12 -10.57
CA ALA A 97 7.97 5.49 -9.67
C ALA A 97 7.88 4.47 -8.51
N PRO A 98 7.46 4.90 -7.31
CA PRO A 98 7.22 3.99 -6.18
C PRO A 98 6.34 2.79 -6.53
N ILE A 99 5.31 2.99 -7.36
CA ILE A 99 4.42 1.92 -7.81
C ILE A 99 5.14 0.86 -8.66
N GLU A 100 6.08 1.27 -9.53
CA GLU A 100 6.91 0.39 -10.38
C GLU A 100 7.89 -0.47 -9.54
N HIS A 101 8.15 -0.10 -8.27
CA HIS A 101 8.96 -0.91 -7.35
C HIS A 101 8.14 -1.96 -6.60
N ILE A 102 6.91 -1.63 -6.22
CA ILE A 102 6.03 -2.53 -5.46
C ILE A 102 5.25 -3.47 -6.37
N GLU A 103 5.04 -3.14 -7.64
CA GLU A 103 4.27 -3.94 -8.60
C GLU A 103 4.76 -5.39 -8.75
N ARG A 104 6.03 -5.65 -8.43
CA ARG A 104 6.65 -6.98 -8.48
C ARG A 104 6.26 -7.87 -7.30
N GLY A 105 5.57 -7.35 -6.30
CA GLY A 105 5.20 -8.09 -5.10
C GLY A 105 6.36 -8.31 -4.12
N ASP A 106 7.47 -7.59 -4.25
CA ASP A 106 8.60 -7.70 -3.32
C ASP A 106 8.30 -6.97 -2.00
N ILE A 107 8.34 -7.73 -0.90
CA ILE A 107 8.14 -7.19 0.45
C ILE A 107 9.21 -6.16 0.83
N THR A 108 10.42 -6.29 0.28
CA THR A 108 11.52 -5.33 0.49
C THR A 108 11.17 -3.98 -0.10
N SER A 109 10.57 -3.96 -1.29
CA SER A 109 10.08 -2.74 -1.93
C SER A 109 8.99 -2.06 -1.11
N LEU A 110 8.03 -2.84 -0.57
CA LEU A 110 6.99 -2.32 0.31
C LEU A 110 7.57 -1.70 1.59
N LYS A 111 8.52 -2.39 2.25
CA LYS A 111 9.20 -1.89 3.44
C LYS A 111 9.99 -0.61 3.16
N ARG A 112 10.64 -0.53 2.00
CA ARG A 112 11.37 0.67 1.55
C ARG A 112 10.41 1.84 1.32
N LEU A 113 9.28 1.60 0.65
CA LEU A 113 8.25 2.62 0.45
C LEU A 113 7.70 3.13 1.78
N LYS A 114 7.41 2.23 2.74
CA LYS A 114 7.02 2.59 4.10
C LYS A 114 8.05 3.49 4.78
N GLN A 115 9.32 3.16 4.67
CA GLN A 115 10.39 3.96 5.26
C GLN A 115 10.44 5.37 4.65
N CYS A 116 10.31 5.50 3.32
CA CYS A 116 10.22 6.80 2.66
C CYS A 116 9.00 7.60 3.12
N ALA A 117 7.82 6.97 3.17
CA ALA A 117 6.60 7.63 3.65
C ALA A 117 6.76 8.13 5.09
N LYS A 118 7.43 7.35 5.94
CA LYS A 118 7.72 7.71 7.32
C LYS A 118 8.67 8.91 7.42
N GLU A 119 9.69 8.96 6.58
CA GLU A 119 10.64 10.09 6.55
C GLU A 119 9.94 11.38 6.09
N MET A 120 9.08 11.29 5.08
CA MET A 120 8.27 12.43 4.62
C MET A 120 7.29 12.91 5.69
N ALA A 121 6.61 11.99 6.38
CA ALA A 121 5.70 12.34 7.48
C ALA A 121 6.44 13.06 8.62
N ARG A 122 7.64 12.56 9.00
CA ARG A 122 8.47 13.21 10.03
C ARG A 122 8.98 14.59 9.60
N ALA A 123 9.30 14.77 8.32
CA ALA A 123 9.71 16.06 7.79
C ALA A 123 8.53 17.06 7.83
N ALA A 124 7.32 16.63 7.44
CA ALA A 124 6.11 17.43 7.50
C ALA A 124 5.70 17.84 8.93
N GLU A 125 5.96 16.98 9.93
CA GLU A 125 5.76 17.33 11.34
C GLU A 125 6.77 18.37 11.86
N SER A 126 7.97 18.41 11.30
CA SER A 126 9.04 19.34 11.71
C SER A 126 8.86 20.75 11.13
N ASP A 127 8.24 20.87 9.94
CA ASP A 127 7.93 22.15 9.28
C ASP A 127 6.73 22.88 9.91
N ASN A 128 5.88 22.18 10.67
CA ASN A 128 4.72 22.77 11.37
C ASN A 128 5.08 23.49 12.69
N PHE A 129 6.37 23.55 13.06
CA PHE A 129 6.86 24.14 14.31
C PHE A 129 7.77 25.36 14.13
N ASP A 130 7.89 25.93 12.91
CA ASP A 130 8.61 27.19 12.65
C ASP A 130 7.65 28.38 12.44
#